data_AF-F5RC89-F1
#
_entry.id   AF-F5RC89-F1
#
_cell.length_a   1.000
_cell.length_b   1.000
_cell.length_c   1.000
_cell.angle_alpha   90.00
_cell.angle_beta   90.00
_cell.angle_gamma   90.00
#
_symmetry.space_group_name_H-M   'P 1'
#
loop_
_entity.id
_entity.type
_entity.pdbx_description
1 polymer ?
#
loop_
_entity_poly.entity_id
_entity_poly.type
_entity_poly.pdbx_seq_one_letter_code
_entity_poly.pdbx_strand_id
1 'polypeptide(L)'
;MHVDHVTLRLITTWRGPGTEWLDEAGTDRRLLGSDHVIRERAAVHRANTGDILILKGERWPGNSGLGAVHRSPPAEGTQQRRVLFACDAVW
;
A
#
# COMPACT_ATOMS: atom_id res chain seq x y z
N MET A 1 1.08 8.27 -2.41
CA MET A 1 0.86 7.02 -1.63
C MET A 1 0.40 7.38 -0.22
N HIS A 2 -0.24 6.46 0.50
CA HIS A 2 -0.78 6.71 1.84
C HIS A 2 -0.33 5.67 2.86
N VAL A 3 -0.67 5.93 4.12
CA VAL A 3 -0.62 4.97 5.23
C VAL A 3 -2.02 4.79 5.82
N ASP A 4 -2.31 3.61 6.36
CA ASP A 4 -3.59 3.34 7.01
C ASP A 4 -3.52 3.58 8.52
N HIS A 5 -4.62 4.06 9.10
CA HIS A 5 -4.77 4.28 10.54
C HIS A 5 -5.47 3.09 11.23
N VAL A 6 -4.97 1.89 10.96
CA VAL A 6 -5.40 0.61 11.56
C VAL A 6 -4.21 -0.05 12.28
N THR A 7 -4.42 -1.18 12.96
CA THR A 7 -3.32 -1.98 13.53
C THR A 7 -2.63 -2.80 12.44
N LEU A 8 -3.39 -3.67 11.77
CA LEU A 8 -3.00 -4.44 10.60
C LEU A 8 -4.11 -4.41 9.56
N ARG A 9 -3.72 -4.42 8.28
CA ARG A 9 -4.62 -4.68 7.16
C ARG A 9 -4.09 -5.83 6.33
N LEU A 10 -4.95 -6.81 6.05
CA LEU A 10 -4.71 -7.79 5.00
C LEU A 10 -5.28 -7.26 3.68
N ILE A 11 -4.49 -7.34 2.61
CA ILE A 11 -4.93 -6.99 1.26
C ILE A 11 -4.58 -8.12 0.31
N THR A 12 -5.53 -8.53 -0.53
CA THR A 12 -5.25 -9.35 -1.72
C THR A 12 -6.06 -8.86 -2.91
N THR A 13 -5.43 -8.83 -4.08
CA THR A 13 -6.12 -8.50 -5.34
C THR A 13 -6.42 -9.79 -6.07
N TRP A 14 -7.71 -10.11 -6.22
CA TRP A 14 -8.18 -11.34 -6.90
C TRP A 14 -8.27 -11.18 -8.41
N ARG A 15 -8.45 -9.96 -8.89
CA ARG A 15 -8.50 -9.64 -10.33
C ARG A 15 -7.95 -8.26 -10.58
N GLY A 16 -7.18 -8.09 -11.64
CA GLY A 16 -6.56 -6.82 -12.02
C GLY A 16 -5.23 -6.57 -11.31
N PRO A 17 -4.62 -5.39 -11.52
CA PRO A 17 -3.30 -5.07 -10.99
C PRO A 17 -3.30 -4.99 -9.46
N GLY A 18 -2.26 -5.56 -8.85
CA GLY A 18 -2.12 -5.63 -7.40
C GLY A 18 -1.75 -4.31 -6.75
N THR A 19 -1.91 -4.26 -5.43
CA THR A 19 -1.50 -3.12 -4.58
C THR A 19 -0.01 -2.83 -4.77
N GLU A 20 0.34 -1.55 -4.82
CA GLU A 20 1.72 -1.09 -4.83
C GLU A 20 2.14 -0.62 -3.45
N TRP A 21 3.41 -0.83 -3.09
CA TRP A 21 3.99 -0.34 -1.84
C TRP A 21 5.41 0.15 -2.03
N LEU A 22 5.90 0.90 -1.04
CA LEU A 22 7.29 1.32 -0.90
C LEU A 22 7.85 0.75 0.40
N ASP A 23 9.14 0.46 0.39
CA ASP A 23 9.92 0.35 1.62
C ASP A 23 10.29 1.75 2.15
N GLU A 24 10.87 1.80 3.36
CA GLU A 24 11.28 3.07 3.95
C GLU A 24 12.41 3.76 3.15
N ALA A 25 13.29 2.99 2.52
CA ALA A 25 14.37 3.51 1.71
C ALA A 25 13.87 4.25 0.45
N GLY A 26 12.78 3.78 -0.15
CA GLY A 26 12.12 4.39 -1.31
C GLY A 26 11.16 5.53 -0.98
N THR A 27 10.96 5.84 0.31
CA THR A 27 9.91 6.76 0.78
C THR A 27 10.48 8.08 1.30
N ASP A 28 9.90 9.21 0.89
CA ASP A 28 9.99 10.49 1.62
C ASP A 28 8.70 10.76 2.39
N ARG A 29 8.68 10.39 3.68
CA ARG A 29 7.46 10.46 4.50
C ARG A 29 6.91 11.87 4.68
N ARG A 30 7.74 12.91 4.52
CA ARG A 30 7.32 14.32 4.60
C ARG A 30 6.37 14.70 3.46
N LEU A 31 6.36 13.90 2.40
CA LEU A 31 5.60 14.12 1.16
C LEU A 31 4.48 13.10 0.99
N LEU A 32 4.10 12.36 2.05
CA LEU A 32 2.96 11.45 2.05
C LEU A 32 1.69 12.14 1.53
N GLY A 33 0.87 11.41 0.78
CA GLY A 33 -0.31 11.96 0.10
C GLY A 33 -0.02 12.60 -1.26
N SER A 34 1.24 12.86 -1.62
CA SER A 34 1.64 13.35 -2.95
C SER A 34 2.31 12.25 -3.80
N ASP A 35 2.55 12.55 -5.08
CA ASP A 35 3.37 11.71 -5.97
C ASP A 35 4.88 11.84 -5.70
N HIS A 36 5.30 12.92 -5.04
CA HIS A 36 6.70 13.15 -4.66
C HIS A 36 7.15 12.33 -3.45
N VAL A 37 6.24 11.54 -2.85
CA VAL A 37 6.60 10.57 -1.79
C VAL A 37 7.58 9.50 -2.29
N ILE A 38 7.58 9.22 -3.59
CA ILE A 38 8.46 8.21 -4.20
C ILE A 38 9.81 8.85 -4.48
N ARG A 39 10.86 8.42 -3.79
CA ARG A 39 12.22 8.90 -4.06
C ARG A 39 12.72 8.49 -5.43
N GLU A 40 12.52 7.22 -5.77
CA GLU A 40 12.92 6.62 -7.03
C GLU A 40 11.82 5.70 -7.56
N ARG A 41 11.49 5.80 -8.85
CA ARG A 41 10.42 4.97 -9.44
C ARG A 41 10.68 3.46 -9.33
N ALA A 42 11.94 3.04 -9.33
CA ALA A 42 12.33 1.65 -9.20
C ALA A 42 12.06 1.07 -7.79
N ALA A 43 11.83 1.92 -6.78
CA ALA A 43 11.51 1.48 -5.43
C ALA A 43 10.03 1.05 -5.27
N VAL A 44 9.19 1.29 -6.28
CA VAL A 44 7.79 0.88 -6.24
C VAL A 44 7.69 -0.63 -6.47
N HIS A 45 7.28 -1.34 -5.43
CA HIS A 45 6.91 -2.74 -5.53
C HIS A 45 5.43 -2.87 -5.89
N ARG A 46 5.07 -3.94 -6.58
CA ARG A 46 3.68 -4.27 -6.93
C ARG A 46 3.43 -5.75 -6.64
N ALA A 47 2.32 -6.03 -5.95
CA ALA A 47 1.89 -7.41 -5.71
C ALA A 47 1.33 -8.01 -7.00
N ASN A 48 1.51 -9.32 -7.17
CA ASN A 48 0.81 -10.06 -8.20
C ASN A 48 -0.65 -10.31 -7.79
N THR A 49 -1.49 -10.66 -8.75
CA THR A 49 -2.84 -11.17 -8.46
C THR A 49 -2.73 -12.44 -7.62
N GLY A 50 -3.48 -12.51 -6.52
CA GLY A 50 -3.47 -13.65 -5.59
C GLY A 50 -2.45 -13.54 -4.46
N ASP A 51 -1.47 -12.64 -4.54
CA ASP A 51 -0.56 -12.39 -3.43
C ASP A 51 -1.32 -11.86 -2.20
N ILE A 52 -0.87 -12.25 -1.01
CA ILE A 52 -1.40 -11.78 0.26
C ILE A 52 -0.41 -10.80 0.86
N LEU A 53 -0.85 -9.55 1.03
CA LEU A 53 -0.11 -8.52 1.76
C LEU A 53 -0.67 -8.39 3.17
N ILE A 54 0.21 -8.34 4.17
CA ILE A 54 -0.13 -7.96 5.54
C ILE A 54 0.63 -6.68 5.86
N LEU A 55 -0.10 -5.58 6.02
CA LEU A 55 0.45 -4.23 6.14
C LEU A 55 0.24 -3.71 7.57
N LYS A 56 1.31 -3.24 8.20
CA LYS A 56 1.23 -2.53 9.50
C LYS A 56 0.71 -1.12 9.29
N GLY A 57 -0.34 -0.77 10.03
CA GLY A 57 -0.85 0.60 10.05
C GLY A 57 -0.24 1.42 11.19
N GLU A 58 -0.62 2.68 11.25
CA GLU A 58 -0.16 3.66 12.23
C GLU A 58 -0.58 3.31 13.67
N ARG A 59 -1.66 2.55 13.87
CA ARG A 59 -2.13 2.16 15.22
C ARG A 59 -1.45 0.89 15.74
N TRP A 60 -0.56 0.25 14.99
CA TRP A 60 0.22 -0.86 15.53
C TRP A 60 1.05 -0.37 16.73
N PRO A 61 1.10 -1.10 17.86
CA PRO A 61 1.83 -0.67 19.05
C PRO A 61 3.30 -0.33 18.73
N GLY A 62 3.68 0.92 18.99
CA GLY A 62 5.03 1.43 18.71
C GLY A 62 5.34 1.75 17.24
N ASN A 63 4.33 1.79 16.35
CA ASN A 63 4.51 2.05 14.91
C ASN A 63 4.02 3.44 14.47
N SER A 64 3.79 4.36 15.41
CA SER A 64 3.36 5.72 15.09
C SER A 64 4.42 6.42 14.23
N GLY A 65 3.98 6.97 13.12
CA GLY A 65 4.81 7.56 12.08
C GLY A 65 5.45 6.56 11.12
N LEU A 66 5.19 5.25 11.24
CA LEU A 66 5.85 4.15 10.50
C LEU A 66 4.85 3.19 9.84
N GLY A 67 3.62 3.62 9.58
CA GLY A 67 2.66 2.86 8.79
C GLY A 67 3.21 2.51 7.40
N ALA A 68 2.86 1.32 6.92
CA ALA A 68 3.27 0.81 5.62
C ALA A 68 2.72 1.68 4.49
N VAL A 69 3.61 2.20 3.65
CA VAL A 69 3.27 3.12 2.57
C VAL A 69 2.82 2.33 1.35
N HIS A 70 1.57 2.52 0.94
CA HIS A 70 0.98 1.77 -0.16
C HIS A 70 -0.07 2.57 -0.92
N ARG A 71 -0.52 2.02 -2.05
CA ARG A 71 -1.65 2.54 -2.84
C ARG A 71 -2.27 1.46 -3.71
N SER A 72 -3.47 1.73 -4.22
CA SER A 72 -3.92 1.04 -5.44
C SER A 72 -3.02 1.43 -6.61
N PRO A 73 -2.77 0.53 -7.58
CA PRO A 73 -1.96 0.85 -8.74
C PRO A 73 -2.63 1.95 -9.58
N PRO A 74 -1.86 2.76 -10.32
CA PRO A 74 -2.42 3.79 -11.20
C PRO A 74 -3.35 3.18 -12.26
N ALA A 75 -4.36 3.93 -12.68
CA ALA A 75 -5.28 3.50 -13.72
C ALA A 75 -4.58 3.54 -15.10
N GLU A 76 -4.14 2.38 -15.60
CA GLU A 76 -3.48 2.27 -16.90
C GLU A 76 -4.51 2.15 -18.04
N GLY A 77 -5.04 3.28 -18.53
CA GLY A 77 -5.64 3.51 -19.86
C GLY A 77 -6.78 2.61 -20.37
N THR A 78 -7.02 1.49 -19.72
CA THR A 78 -7.99 0.44 -20.01
C THR A 78 -8.70 0.20 -18.68
N GLN A 79 -10.02 0.25 -18.69
CA GLN A 79 -10.84 0.02 -17.49
C GLN A 79 -10.79 -1.47 -17.08
N GLN A 80 -9.62 -1.95 -16.65
CA GLN A 80 -9.51 -3.29 -16.08
C GLN A 80 -10.27 -3.32 -14.75
N ARG A 81 -11.32 -4.15 -14.69
CA ARG A 81 -12.07 -4.38 -13.45
C ARG A 81 -11.13 -4.99 -12.41
N ARG A 82 -10.88 -4.23 -11.35
CA ARG A 82 -10.11 -4.69 -10.20
C ARG A 82 -11.03 -5.21 -9.11
N VAL A 83 -10.77 -6.42 -8.61
CA VAL A 83 -11.47 -7.00 -7.45
C VAL A 83 -10.46 -7.18 -6.33
N LEU A 84 -10.70 -6.45 -5.24
CA LEU A 84 -9.85 -6.37 -4.07
C LEU A 84 -10.60 -6.98 -2.88
N PHE A 85 -9.90 -7.78 -2.07
CA PHE A 85 -10.32 -8.07 -0.70
C PHE A 85 -9.40 -7.32 0.27
N ALA A 86 -10.02 -6.63 1.22
CA ALA A 86 -9.32 -5.99 2.32
C ALA A 86 -10.01 -6.35 3.64
N CYS A 87 -9.22 -6.66 4.66
CA CYS A 87 -9.72 -6.99 5.99
C CYS A 87 -8.85 -6.32 7.03
N ASP A 88 -9.49 -5.63 7.98
CA ASP A 88 -8.81 -4.94 9.07
C ASP A 88 -8.85 -5.79 10.32
N ALA A 89 -7.72 -5.81 11.01
CA ALA A 89 -7.62 -6.35 12.35
C ALA A 89 -8.49 -5.57 13.34
N VAL A 90 -9.26 -6.30 14.17
CA VAL A 90 -10.08 -5.74 15.25
C VAL A 90 -9.53 -6.20 16.60
N TRP A 91 -8.67 -5.40 17.21
CA TRP A 91 -8.22 -5.60 18.60
C TRP A 91 -7.72 -4.29 19.19
#